data_AF-A0A382WHS0-F1
#
_entry.id   AF-A0A382WHS0-F1
#
_cell.length_a   1.000
_cell.length_b   1.000
_cell.length_c   1.000
_cell.angle_alpha   90.00
_cell.angle_beta   90.00
_cell.angle_gamma   90.00
#
_symmetry.space_group_name_H-M   'P 1'
#
loop_
_entity.id
_entity.type
_entity.pdbx_description
1 polymer ?
#
loop_
_entity_poly.entity_id
_entity_poly.type
_entity_poly.pdbx_seq_one_letter_code
_entity_poly.pdbx_strand_id
1 'polypeptide(L)'
;EQYMAGSSEVKLYQTVDDHNIDLSAGRCDAILSDIASALDFMGTDQGSNVAFTGPIFSGGPWGDGVGGAIRKEDTDILEMWNNVIAEMLADGSITEITKKWFGRDMSM
;
A
#
# COMPACT_ATOMS: atom_id res chain seq x y z
N GLU A 1 15.24 8.04 11.56
CA GLU A 1 16.12 7.34 12.53
C GLU A 1 15.38 6.54 13.61
N GLN A 2 14.05 6.63 13.75
CA GLN A 2 13.31 5.86 14.77
C GLN A 2 13.13 4.37 14.45
N TYR A 3 13.13 4.00 13.17
CA TYR A 3 12.92 2.61 12.69
C TYR A 3 14.08 2.21 11.78
N MET A 4 14.55 0.95 11.90
CA MET A 4 15.64 0.33 11.13
C MET A 4 17.05 0.95 11.25
N ALA A 5 17.21 2.04 12.01
CA ALA A 5 18.51 2.69 12.20
C ALA A 5 19.52 1.78 12.91
N GLY A 6 20.73 1.67 12.34
CA GLY A 6 21.82 0.86 12.88
C GLY A 6 21.76 -0.64 12.52
N SER A 7 20.67 -1.10 11.93
CA SER A 7 20.49 -2.51 11.51
C SER A 7 20.47 -2.70 9.99
N SER A 8 20.23 -1.62 9.23
CA SER A 8 20.26 -1.63 7.76
C SER A 8 20.70 -0.29 7.19
N GLU A 9 21.21 -0.31 5.96
CA GLU A 9 21.39 0.90 5.14
C GLU A 9 20.06 1.23 4.44
N VAL A 10 19.53 2.42 4.68
CA VAL A 10 18.25 2.85 4.11
C VAL A 10 18.49 3.82 2.97
N LYS A 11 17.99 3.46 1.78
CA LYS A 11 17.98 4.31 0.60
C LYS A 11 16.55 4.74 0.29
N LEU A 12 16.36 6.04 0.06
CA LEU A 12 15.08 6.61 -0.35
C LEU A 12 15.04 6.73 -1.87
N TYR A 13 13.87 6.43 -2.43
CA TYR A 13 13.59 6.56 -3.85
C TYR A 13 12.47 7.58 -4.06
N GLN A 14 12.42 8.19 -5.25
CA GLN A 14 11.39 9.16 -5.59
C GLN A 14 10.07 8.46 -5.90
N THR A 15 10.12 7.32 -6.59
CA THR A 15 8.94 6.55 -6.98
C THR A 15 9.04 5.11 -6.53
N VAL A 16 7.88 4.44 -6.51
CA VAL A 16 7.78 2.99 -6.26
C VAL A 16 8.51 2.19 -7.34
N ASP A 17 8.39 2.63 -8.59
CA ASP A 17 9.03 1.98 -9.74
C ASP A 17 10.55 2.00 -9.63
N ASP A 18 11.14 3.10 -9.15
CA ASP A 18 12.60 3.20 -9.00
C ASP A 18 13.15 2.15 -8.03
N HIS A 19 12.48 1.93 -6.89
CA HIS A 19 12.94 0.93 -5.92
C HIS A 19 12.65 -0.50 -6.38
N ASN A 20 11.56 -0.72 -7.12
CA ASN A 20 11.21 -2.01 -7.70
C ASN A 20 12.26 -2.46 -8.72
N ILE A 21 12.69 -1.54 -9.60
CA ILE A 21 13.74 -1.82 -10.59
C ILE A 21 15.10 -2.06 -9.92
N ASP A 22 15.44 -1.32 -8.87
CA ASP A 22 16.67 -1.56 -8.10
C ASP A 22 16.65 -2.93 -7.40
N LEU A 23 15.51 -3.36 -6.85
CA LEU A 23 15.35 -4.68 -6.26
C LEU A 23 15.55 -5.79 -7.28
N SER A 24 14.82 -5.75 -8.40
CA SER A 24 14.93 -6.79 -9.43
C SER A 24 16.31 -6.85 -10.09
N ALA A 25 17.02 -5.73 -10.16
CA ALA A 25 18.39 -5.66 -10.63
C ALA A 25 19.44 -6.05 -9.58
N GLY A 26 19.05 -6.36 -8.34
CA GLY A 26 19.96 -6.70 -7.24
C GLY A 26 20.80 -5.52 -6.74
N ARG A 27 20.34 -4.28 -6.95
CA ARG A 27 20.97 -3.06 -6.42
C ARG A 27 20.55 -2.75 -4.98
N CYS A 28 19.47 -3.38 -4.49
CA CYS A 28 19.15 -3.48 -3.07
C CYS A 28 18.70 -4.89 -2.72
N ASP A 29 18.88 -5.26 -1.44
CA ASP A 29 18.56 -6.60 -0.94
C ASP A 29 17.07 -6.78 -0.62
N ALA A 30 16.38 -5.69 -0.28
CA ALA A 30 14.98 -5.68 0.10
C ALA A 30 14.35 -4.31 -0.11
N ILE A 31 13.02 -4.30 -0.25
CA ILE A 31 12.18 -3.10 -0.18
C ILE A 31 11.08 -3.31 0.87
N LEU A 32 10.56 -2.22 1.40
CA LEU A 32 9.35 -2.21 2.21
C LEU A 32 8.25 -1.54 1.39
N SER A 33 7.16 -2.26 1.12
CA SER A 33 6.09 -1.81 0.23
C SER A 33 4.71 -2.22 0.78
N ASP A 34 3.68 -1.50 0.33
CA ASP A 34 2.30 -1.93 0.51
C ASP A 34 2.04 -3.24 -0.25
N ILE A 35 1.24 -4.14 0.33
CA ILE A 35 1.01 -5.48 -0.23
C ILE A 35 0.37 -5.41 -1.62
N ALA A 36 -0.57 -4.49 -1.85
CA ALA A 36 -1.25 -4.39 -3.14
C ALA A 36 -0.27 -3.93 -4.22
N SER A 37 0.57 -2.92 -3.91
CA SER A 37 1.61 -2.45 -4.82
C SER A 37 2.67 -3.53 -5.12
N ALA A 38 3.10 -4.28 -4.10
CA ALA A 38 4.07 -5.35 -4.28
C ALA A 38 3.51 -6.51 -5.14
N LEU A 39 2.25 -6.89 -4.95
CA LEU A 39 1.60 -7.92 -5.77
C LEU A 39 1.47 -7.49 -7.24
N ASP A 40 1.12 -6.23 -7.50
CA ASP A 40 1.05 -5.69 -8.86
C ASP A 40 2.42 -5.79 -9.55
N PHE A 41 3.49 -5.39 -8.86
CA PHE A 41 4.84 -5.51 -9.39
C PHE A 41 5.25 -6.96 -9.65
N MET A 42 5.00 -7.87 -8.70
CA MET A 42 5.27 -9.31 -8.85
C MET A 42 4.48 -9.96 -9.99
N GLY A 43 3.36 -9.35 -10.41
CA GLY A 43 2.58 -9.77 -11.58
C GLY A 43 3.21 -9.40 -12.92
N THR A 44 4.27 -8.59 -12.93
CA THR A 44 5.00 -8.17 -14.15
C THR A 44 6.20 -9.07 -14.44
N ASP A 45 6.69 -9.05 -15.69
CA ASP A 45 7.93 -9.74 -16.06
C ASP A 45 9.14 -9.28 -15.23
N GLN A 46 9.16 -7.98 -14.87
CA GLN A 46 10.26 -7.38 -14.10
C GLN A 46 10.25 -7.80 -12.62
N GLY A 47 9.08 -8.09 -12.05
CA GLY A 47 8.93 -8.56 -10.67
C GLY A 47 8.96 -10.08 -10.53
N SER A 48 9.13 -10.83 -11.62
CA SER A 48 9.01 -12.31 -11.63
C SER A 48 10.04 -13.04 -10.74
N ASN A 49 11.14 -12.38 -10.38
CA ASN A 49 12.17 -12.89 -9.47
C ASN A 49 12.06 -12.34 -8.04
N VAL A 50 11.02 -11.58 -7.72
CA VAL A 50 10.78 -11.00 -6.39
C VAL A 50 9.84 -11.89 -5.58
N ALA A 51 10.04 -11.92 -4.26
CA ALA A 51 9.19 -12.67 -3.33
C ALA A 51 9.00 -11.90 -2.02
N PHE A 52 7.87 -12.14 -1.36
CA PHE A 52 7.64 -11.66 0.00
C PHE A 52 8.53 -12.37 1.01
N THR A 53 8.96 -11.64 2.04
CA THR A 53 9.69 -12.17 3.19
C THR A 53 9.32 -11.40 4.45
N GLY A 54 9.53 -12.03 5.60
CA GLY A 54 9.26 -11.42 6.91
C GLY A 54 7.76 -11.29 7.25
N PRO A 55 7.45 -10.59 8.35
CA PRO A 55 6.07 -10.37 8.79
C PRO A 55 5.39 -9.26 7.98
N ILE A 56 4.06 -9.27 7.97
CA ILE A 56 3.24 -8.14 7.54
C ILE A 56 3.10 -7.17 8.71
N PHE A 57 3.33 -5.88 8.46
CA PHE A 57 3.16 -4.82 9.45
C PHE A 57 1.84 -4.09 9.26
N SER A 58 1.21 -3.68 10.36
CA SER A 58 0.02 -2.82 10.36
C SER A 58 -0.03 -2.00 11.66
N GLY A 59 -0.83 -0.92 11.67
CA GLY A 59 -0.96 -0.04 12.82
C GLY A 59 0.29 0.81 13.10
N GLY A 60 0.29 1.46 14.26
CA GLY A 60 1.42 2.31 14.69
C GLY A 60 1.75 3.39 13.65
N PRO A 61 3.00 3.48 13.16
CA PRO A 61 3.37 4.48 12.14
C PRO A 61 2.68 4.28 10.79
N TRP A 62 2.08 3.12 10.52
CA TRP A 62 1.37 2.81 9.27
C TRP A 62 -0.10 3.23 9.29
N GLY A 63 -0.67 3.47 10.48
CA GLY A 63 -2.09 3.76 10.65
C GLY A 63 -3.00 2.56 10.41
N ASP A 64 -4.30 2.84 10.29
CA ASP A 64 -5.37 1.84 10.28
C ASP A 64 -5.91 1.52 8.87
N GLY A 65 -5.35 2.13 7.83
CA GLY A 65 -5.77 1.87 6.45
C GLY A 65 -5.46 3.02 5.50
N VAL A 66 -6.12 2.98 4.34
CA VAL A 66 -6.01 3.98 3.28
C VAL A 66 -7.25 4.87 3.28
N GLY A 67 -7.06 6.18 3.24
CA GLY A 67 -8.15 7.15 3.27
C GLY A 67 -7.97 8.30 2.29
N GLY A 68 -9.06 9.00 2.03
CA GLY A 68 -9.06 10.24 1.27
C GLY A 68 -8.57 11.42 2.11
N ALA A 69 -7.60 12.17 1.62
CA ALA A 69 -7.15 13.38 2.30
C ALA A 69 -8.05 14.58 1.95
N ILE A 70 -8.54 15.27 2.98
CA ILE A 70 -9.32 16.50 2.87
C ILE A 70 -8.70 17.59 3.76
N ARG A 71 -9.06 18.86 3.52
CA ARG A 71 -8.68 19.94 4.45
C ARG A 71 -9.43 19.78 5.77
N LYS A 72 -8.83 20.25 6.87
CA LYS A 72 -9.40 20.06 8.22
C LYS A 72 -10.71 20.81 8.42
N GLU A 73 -10.90 21.90 7.69
CA GLU A 73 -12.09 22.74 7.72
C GLU A 73 -13.24 22.23 6.83
N ASP A 74 -12.99 21.32 5.89
CA ASP A 74 -13.98 20.80 4.94
C ASP A 74 -14.81 19.65 5.58
N THR A 75 -15.45 19.93 6.72
CA THR A 75 -16.14 18.90 7.51
C THR A 75 -17.39 18.33 6.83
N ASP A 76 -18.03 19.11 5.96
CA ASP A 76 -19.15 18.68 5.14
C ASP A 76 -18.74 17.64 4.09
N ILE A 77 -17.58 17.85 3.44
CA ILE A 77 -16.99 16.87 2.51
C ILE A 77 -16.60 15.60 3.27
N LEU A 78 -16.03 15.73 4.47
CA LEU A 78 -15.69 14.58 5.32
C LEU A 78 -16.91 13.69 5.57
N GLU A 79 -18.00 14.29 6.03
CA GLU A 79 -19.22 13.59 6.38
C GLU A 79 -19.83 12.91 5.15
N MET A 80 -19.90 13.64 4.02
CA MET A 80 -20.38 13.09 2.76
C MET A 80 -19.56 11.87 2.30
N TRP A 81 -18.23 11.95 2.34
CA TRP A 81 -17.36 10.85 1.91
C TRP A 81 -17.50 9.64 2.84
N ASN A 82 -17.47 9.86 4.16
CA ASN A 82 -17.63 8.79 5.13
C ASN A 82 -18.97 8.07 4.98
N ASN A 83 -20.06 8.80 4.74
CA ASN A 83 -21.38 8.20 4.53
C ASN A 83 -21.40 7.32 3.27
N VAL A 84 -20.90 7.83 2.13
CA VAL A 84 -20.87 7.06 0.88
C VAL A 84 -19.95 5.85 0.98
N ILE A 85 -18.79 5.97 1.63
CA ILE A 85 -17.89 4.84 1.86
C ILE A 85 -18.58 3.77 2.71
N ALA A 86 -19.29 4.17 3.78
CA ALA A 86 -20.05 3.23 4.62
C ALA A 86 -21.17 2.53 3.85
N GLU A 87 -21.90 3.26 3.00
CA GLU A 87 -22.92 2.67 2.11
C GLU A 87 -22.30 1.66 1.14
N MET A 88 -21.16 1.99 0.52
CA MET A 88 -20.48 1.11 -0.43
C MET A 88 -19.80 -0.11 0.23
N LEU A 89 -19.46 -0.02 1.52
CA LEU A 89 -19.05 -1.18 2.33
C LEU A 89 -20.26 -2.08 2.60
N ALA A 90 -21.39 -1.49 2.99
CA ALA A 90 -22.60 -2.23 3.33
C ALA A 90 -23.23 -2.95 2.13
N ASP A 91 -23.19 -2.33 0.94
CA ASP A 91 -23.75 -2.90 -0.28
C ASP A 91 -22.77 -3.80 -1.06
N GLY A 92 -21.51 -3.87 -0.63
CA GLY A 92 -20.45 -4.69 -1.23
C GLY A 92 -19.78 -4.09 -2.46
N SER A 93 -20.10 -2.85 -2.84
CA SER A 93 -19.48 -2.17 -3.99
C SER A 93 -17.96 -2.03 -3.83
N ILE A 94 -17.46 -1.72 -2.62
CA ILE A 94 -16.00 -1.66 -2.39
C ILE A 94 -15.36 -3.03 -2.53
N THR A 95 -15.99 -4.09 -2.03
CA THR A 95 -15.52 -5.46 -2.20
C THR A 95 -15.38 -5.83 -3.68
N GLU A 96 -16.36 -5.49 -4.51
CA GLU A 96 -16.30 -5.77 -5.96
C GLU A 96 -15.23 -4.93 -6.68
N ILE A 97 -15.06 -3.66 -6.29
CA ILE A 97 -13.96 -2.81 -6.81
C ILE A 97 -12.60 -3.41 -6.46
N THR A 98 -12.40 -3.80 -5.19
CA THR A 98 -11.09 -4.31 -4.74
C THR A 98 -10.75 -5.64 -5.39
N LYS A 99 -11.72 -6.57 -5.52
CA LYS A 99 -11.51 -7.81 -6.27
C LYS A 99 -11.15 -7.57 -7.73
N LYS A 100 -11.79 -6.60 -8.38
CA LYS A 100 -11.50 -6.27 -9.78
C LYS A 100 -10.04 -5.82 -9.98
N TRP A 101 -9.52 -5.01 -9.07
CA TRP A 101 -8.19 -4.40 -9.22
C TRP A 101 -7.06 -5.20 -8.57
N PHE A 102 -7.33 -5.89 -7.45
CA PHE A 102 -6.32 -6.59 -6.66
C PHE A 102 -6.49 -8.11 -6.64
N GLY A 103 -7.52 -8.65 -7.31
CA GLY A 103 -7.82 -10.08 -7.36
C GLY A 103 -8.33 -10.67 -6.04
N ARG A 104 -8.51 -9.84 -5.01
CA ARG A 104 -8.97 -10.24 -3.67
C ARG A 104 -9.71 -9.10 -2.98
N ASP A 105 -10.46 -9.45 -1.94
CA ASP A 105 -11.13 -8.47 -1.11
C ASP A 105 -10.09 -7.70 -0.28
N MET A 106 -10.07 -6.39 -0.48
CA MET A 106 -9.25 -5.42 0.27
C MET A 106 -10.12 -4.40 1.01
N SER A 107 -11.43 -4.62 1.05
CA SER A 107 -12.34 -3.76 1.82
C SER A 107 -12.02 -3.88 3.31
N MET A 108 -11.98 -2.72 3.98
CA MET A 108 -11.77 -2.58 5.43
C MET A 108 -12.76 -1.57 5.98
#